data_AF-A0A6A6GKI3-F1
#
_entry.id   AF-A0A6A6GKI3-F1
#
_cell.length_a   1.000
_cell.length_b   1.000
_cell.length_c   1.000
_cell.angle_alpha   90.00
_cell.angle_beta   90.00
_cell.angle_gamma   90.00
#
_symmetry.space_group_name_H-M   'P 1'
#
loop_
_entity.id
_entity.type
_entity.pdbx_description
1 polymer ?
#
loop_
_entity_poly.entity_id
_entity_poly.type
_entity_poly.pdbx_seq_one_letter_code
_entity_poly.pdbx_strand_id
1 'polypeptide(L)'
;MKSSLGRAFAIVAALATNFHTPVQALPLEGRQTQAAGYLAAAFLGNVPSVFFHLASPQSPSTFSRLNGGQPSLVPTKGTKGARDPFILFSQDKSKLWVLATDLDIGKTNWNAAQTNGSRSIFVWESADGVNWSQDRLVELMPPTAGYVWAPSAIWDVDRDAYAVFWSSRTYQANDPAHLGPSQGPFIFYSHTSDFVTFTTPARWEPDVTTTYIDQEIQYLGGETYIRYISDTANLRIVLDRSDTGLFGQWNRVGRPVDKTREGAAAYRDILNPNRYYLWEDNYTGGADAGYECYYTETFTVPYTPCDPALTPKGMRHGGVVQIESGMYEALRRNFVQALSNPLYLNHLAAQKWFDSPEFVAYLKYLQYFKDPKYIKYLSYPGPTLKALELLQQDQFRKDILIPETVNRMYEEGLAASEAPPRQV
;
A
#
# COMPACT_ATOMS: atom_id res chain seq x y z
N MET A 1 63.05 -50.71 -25.92
CA MET A 1 62.58 -51.07 -24.56
C MET A 1 61.24 -50.37 -24.31
N LYS A 2 60.28 -51.13 -23.77
CA LYS A 2 58.97 -50.79 -23.15
C LYS A 2 58.84 -49.30 -22.75
N SER A 3 57.74 -48.55 -22.95
CA SER A 3 56.33 -48.74 -22.59
C SER A 3 55.52 -47.52 -23.13
N SER A 4 54.46 -47.66 -23.92
CA SER A 4 53.03 -47.83 -23.57
C SER A 4 52.29 -46.60 -22.99
N LEU A 5 51.12 -46.32 -23.61
CA LEU A 5 49.98 -45.48 -23.20
C LEU A 5 50.17 -43.95 -23.32
N GLY A 6 49.24 -43.17 -23.87
CA GLY A 6 47.88 -43.44 -24.32
C GLY A 6 47.36 -42.26 -25.15
N ARG A 7 46.40 -42.55 -26.02
CA ARG A 7 45.72 -41.61 -26.93
C ARG A 7 45.04 -40.48 -26.15
N ALA A 8 45.36 -39.23 -26.47
CA ALA A 8 44.52 -38.08 -26.13
C ALA A 8 43.64 -37.77 -27.35
N PHE A 9 42.33 -37.97 -27.19
CA PHE A 9 41.30 -37.45 -28.08
C PHE A 9 41.24 -35.93 -27.92
N ALA A 10 41.58 -35.18 -28.97
CA ALA A 10 41.27 -33.76 -29.04
C ALA A 10 39.79 -33.60 -29.40
N ILE A 11 38.95 -33.35 -28.40
CA ILE A 11 37.58 -32.89 -28.60
C ILE A 11 37.66 -31.41 -28.95
N VAL A 12 37.41 -31.07 -30.21
CA VAL A 12 37.17 -29.69 -30.63
C VAL A 12 35.77 -29.31 -30.14
N ALA A 13 35.69 -28.65 -28.99
CA ALA A 13 34.46 -28.04 -28.52
C ALA A 13 34.16 -26.81 -29.38
N ALA A 14 33.12 -26.90 -30.21
CA ALA A 14 32.56 -25.75 -30.90
C ALA A 14 32.00 -24.77 -29.86
N LEU A 15 32.61 -23.59 -29.76
CA LEU A 15 32.06 -22.45 -29.03
C LEU A 15 30.82 -21.96 -29.79
N ALA A 16 29.64 -22.43 -29.40
CA ALA A 16 28.39 -21.80 -29.76
C ALA A 16 28.28 -20.48 -29.00
N THR A 17 28.63 -19.38 -29.66
CA THR A 17 28.28 -18.03 -29.21
C THR A 17 26.76 -17.89 -29.30
N ASN A 18 26.07 -18.19 -28.19
CA ASN A 18 24.66 -17.84 -28.03
C ASN A 18 24.58 -16.32 -27.90
N PHE A 19 24.45 -15.63 -29.04
CA PHE A 19 23.91 -14.28 -29.05
C PHE A 19 22.49 -14.39 -28.46
N HIS A 20 22.32 -13.98 -27.21
CA HIS A 20 20.99 -13.71 -26.66
C HIS A 20 20.40 -12.59 -27.53
N THR A 21 19.50 -12.96 -28.42
CA THR A 21 18.51 -12.01 -28.94
C THR A 21 17.84 -11.40 -27.72
N PRO A 22 17.78 -10.07 -27.59
CA PRO A 22 16.99 -9.46 -26.53
C PRO A 22 15.58 -10.05 -26.64
N VAL A 23 15.12 -10.66 -25.55
CA VAL A 23 13.72 -11.05 -25.42
C VAL A 23 12.94 -9.78 -25.70
N GLN A 24 12.26 -9.72 -26.84
CA GLN A 24 11.27 -8.69 -27.07
C GLN A 24 10.28 -8.81 -25.92
N ALA A 25 10.30 -7.83 -25.01
CA ALA A 25 9.23 -7.65 -24.06
C ALA A 25 7.94 -7.73 -24.86
N LEU A 26 7.07 -8.68 -24.49
CA LEU A 26 5.76 -8.81 -25.11
C LEU A 26 5.11 -7.42 -25.09
N PRO A 27 4.59 -6.92 -26.22
CA PRO A 27 3.85 -5.68 -26.19
C PRO A 27 2.67 -5.87 -25.23
N LEU A 28 2.60 -5.02 -24.20
CA LEU A 28 1.42 -4.85 -23.35
C LEU A 28 0.30 -4.21 -24.20
N GLU A 29 -0.26 -4.96 -25.15
CA GLU A 29 -1.48 -4.57 -25.83
C GLU A 29 -2.62 -5.51 -25.42
N GLY A 30 -3.67 -4.91 -24.84
CA GLY A 30 -5.01 -5.48 -24.98
C GLY A 30 -5.87 -5.68 -23.74
N ARG A 31 -5.68 -4.92 -22.66
CA ARG A 31 -6.75 -4.49 -21.73
C ARG A 31 -6.18 -3.47 -20.73
N GLN A 32 -5.92 -2.24 -21.18
CA GLN A 32 -6.00 -1.13 -20.23
C GLN A 32 -7.48 -0.97 -19.89
N THR A 33 -7.96 -1.76 -18.94
CA THR A 33 -9.11 -1.36 -18.13
C THR A 33 -8.68 -0.05 -17.50
N GLN A 34 -9.25 1.05 -17.98
CA GLN A 34 -8.95 2.38 -17.44
C GLN A 34 -9.11 2.32 -15.91
N ALA A 35 -8.07 2.68 -15.18
CA ALA A 35 -8.10 2.69 -13.73
C ALA A 35 -9.35 3.44 -13.25
N ALA A 36 -10.08 2.84 -12.30
CA ALA A 36 -11.39 3.30 -11.87
C ALA A 36 -11.36 3.97 -10.49
N GLY A 37 -10.20 4.02 -9.84
CA GLY A 37 -9.98 4.75 -8.60
C GLY A 37 -8.63 4.42 -7.97
N TYR A 38 -8.46 4.84 -6.72
CA TYR A 38 -7.25 4.67 -5.93
C TYR A 38 -7.53 3.92 -4.65
N LEU A 39 -6.67 2.96 -4.31
CA LEU A 39 -6.64 2.28 -3.02
C LEU A 39 -5.37 2.71 -2.29
N ALA A 40 -5.55 3.35 -1.14
CA ALA A 40 -4.46 3.71 -0.24
C ALA A 40 -4.41 2.74 0.94
N ALA A 41 -3.20 2.31 1.32
CA ALA A 41 -2.92 1.62 2.56
C ALA A 41 -2.15 2.57 3.48
N ALA A 42 -2.60 2.77 4.71
CA ALA A 42 -1.95 3.64 5.69
C ALA A 42 -2.16 3.08 7.10
N PHE A 43 -1.31 3.47 8.06
CA PHE A 43 -1.62 3.26 9.49
C PHE A 43 -2.15 4.56 10.13
N LEU A 44 -2.74 4.46 11.32
CA LEU A 44 -3.28 5.59 12.06
C LEU A 44 -2.51 5.80 13.35
N GLY A 45 -1.33 6.41 13.29
CA GLY A 45 -0.56 6.89 14.45
C GLY A 45 -0.41 5.87 15.59
N ASN A 46 -1.31 5.94 16.57
CA ASN A 46 -1.34 5.09 17.76
C ASN A 46 -1.97 3.70 17.53
N VAL A 47 -2.53 3.42 16.36
CA VAL A 47 -3.07 2.10 15.99
C VAL A 47 -2.15 1.48 14.93
N PRO A 48 -1.20 0.61 15.33
CA PRO A 48 -0.24 0.00 14.42
C PRO A 48 -0.92 -1.17 13.67
N SER A 49 -1.84 -0.84 12.77
CA SER A 49 -2.53 -1.76 11.86
C SER A 49 -2.73 -1.09 10.51
N VAL A 50 -3.03 -1.88 9.48
CA VAL A 50 -3.24 -1.33 8.13
C VAL A 50 -4.71 -0.97 7.92
N PHE A 51 -4.95 0.24 7.44
CA PHE A 51 -6.25 0.77 7.09
C PHE A 51 -6.28 1.09 5.60
N PHE A 52 -7.31 0.58 4.92
CA PHE A 52 -7.51 0.92 3.52
C PHE A 52 -8.45 2.11 3.34
N HIS A 53 -8.16 2.91 2.32
CA HIS A 53 -8.97 4.05 1.93
C HIS A 53 -9.16 4.06 0.41
N LEU A 54 -10.35 4.48 -0.04
CA LEU A 54 -10.74 4.43 -1.45
C LEU A 54 -11.08 5.83 -1.97
N ALA A 55 -10.53 6.23 -3.11
CA ALA A 55 -10.87 7.48 -3.79
C ALA A 55 -11.27 7.25 -5.25
N SER A 56 -12.14 8.11 -5.79
CA SER A 56 -12.49 8.09 -7.21
C SER A 56 -11.46 8.86 -8.05
N PRO A 57 -11.41 8.63 -9.37
CA PRO A 57 -10.55 9.39 -10.28
C PRO A 57 -10.85 10.89 -10.28
N GLN A 58 -12.10 11.28 -10.01
CA GLN A 58 -12.54 12.68 -9.98
C GLN A 58 -12.12 13.42 -8.71
N SER A 59 -11.73 12.70 -7.66
CA SER A 59 -11.36 13.30 -6.37
C SER A 59 -10.12 12.59 -5.78
N PRO A 60 -8.96 12.71 -6.44
CA PRO A 60 -7.75 11.94 -6.12
C PRO A 60 -7.10 12.28 -4.77
N SER A 61 -7.58 13.31 -4.06
CA SER A 61 -7.18 13.66 -2.69
C SER A 61 -8.30 13.46 -1.65
N THR A 62 -9.46 12.95 -2.06
CA THR A 62 -10.63 12.77 -1.17
C THR A 62 -10.95 11.29 -1.05
N PHE A 63 -10.37 10.65 -0.04
CA PHE A 63 -10.56 9.23 0.22
C PHE A 63 -11.67 8.98 1.23
N SER A 64 -12.33 7.84 1.09
CA SER A 64 -13.26 7.30 2.07
C SER A 64 -12.61 6.14 2.81
N ARG A 65 -12.81 6.07 4.13
CA ARG A 65 -12.35 4.93 4.95
C ARG A 65 -13.07 3.65 4.51
N LEU A 66 -12.33 2.57 4.29
CA LEU A 66 -12.89 1.24 4.13
C LEU A 66 -13.08 0.56 5.49
N ASN A 67 -13.76 -0.59 5.49
CA ASN A 67 -14.06 -1.39 6.69
C ASN A 67 -14.70 -0.57 7.84
N GLY A 68 -15.54 0.41 7.51
CA GLY A 68 -16.15 1.30 8.51
C GLY A 68 -15.16 2.11 9.34
N GLY A 69 -13.93 2.32 8.85
CA GLY A 69 -12.86 2.98 9.59
C GLY A 69 -12.13 2.10 10.59
N GLN A 70 -12.47 0.81 10.68
CA GLN A 70 -11.74 -0.16 11.48
C GLN A 70 -10.48 -0.67 10.76
N PRO A 71 -9.48 -1.19 11.49
CA PRO A 71 -8.32 -1.85 10.89
C PRO A 71 -8.73 -2.90 9.86
N SER A 72 -8.09 -2.90 8.69
CA SER A 72 -8.34 -3.89 7.64
C SER A 72 -7.39 -5.07 7.75
N LEU A 73 -6.11 -4.83 8.05
CA LEU A 73 -5.12 -5.88 8.34
C LEU A 73 -4.59 -5.68 9.75
N VAL A 74 -4.89 -6.64 10.62
CA VAL A 74 -4.41 -6.67 12.01
C VAL A 74 -3.31 -7.72 12.12
N PRO A 75 -2.06 -7.34 12.42
CA PRO A 75 -0.96 -8.30 12.54
C PRO A 75 -1.16 -9.22 13.73
N THR A 76 -0.89 -10.52 13.56
CA THR A 76 -1.02 -11.54 14.61
C THR A 76 0.34 -12.08 15.09
N LYS A 77 1.38 -11.91 14.27
CA LYS A 77 2.78 -12.31 14.52
C LYS A 77 3.66 -11.12 14.91
N GLY A 78 4.96 -11.39 15.08
CA GLY A 78 5.97 -10.35 15.33
C GLY A 78 5.69 -9.55 16.61
N THR A 79 5.86 -8.24 16.54
CA THR A 79 5.51 -7.31 17.62
C THR A 79 4.00 -7.09 17.74
N LYS A 80 3.21 -7.63 16.78
CA LYS A 80 1.77 -7.39 16.62
C LYS A 80 1.44 -5.91 16.36
N GLY A 81 2.33 -5.21 15.67
CA GLY A 81 2.11 -3.84 15.20
C GLY A 81 2.62 -3.67 13.78
N ALA A 82 1.76 -3.23 12.88
CA ALA A 82 2.08 -2.99 11.47
C ALA A 82 2.10 -1.48 11.22
N ARG A 83 3.24 -0.97 10.75
CA ARG A 83 3.44 0.44 10.41
C ARG A 83 3.93 0.59 8.98
N ASP A 84 3.81 1.80 8.46
CA ASP A 84 4.35 2.21 7.17
C ASP A 84 3.97 1.23 6.02
N PRO A 85 2.67 0.90 5.84
CA PRO A 85 2.28 -0.09 4.87
C PRO A 85 2.50 0.37 3.44
N PHE A 86 3.10 -0.47 2.62
CA PHE A 86 3.26 -0.24 1.19
C PHE A 86 2.42 -1.24 0.40
N ILE A 87 1.59 -0.73 -0.51
CA ILE A 87 0.69 -1.54 -1.33
C ILE A 87 1.15 -1.52 -2.79
N LEU A 88 1.17 -2.67 -3.42
CA LEU A 88 1.52 -2.81 -4.84
C LEU A 88 0.75 -3.93 -5.51
N PHE A 89 0.64 -3.86 -6.83
CA PHE A 89 0.21 -4.98 -7.64
C PHE A 89 1.39 -5.87 -8.03
N SER A 90 1.08 -7.15 -8.18
CA SER A 90 1.81 -8.06 -9.06
C SER A 90 1.96 -7.50 -10.49
N GLN A 91 2.99 -7.95 -11.20
CA GLN A 91 3.41 -7.39 -12.47
C GLN A 91 2.36 -7.68 -13.54
N ASP A 92 1.75 -8.86 -13.46
CA ASP A 92 0.60 -9.28 -14.26
C ASP A 92 -0.75 -8.72 -13.77
N LYS A 93 -0.74 -7.89 -12.70
CA LYS A 93 -1.92 -7.31 -12.05
C LYS A 93 -2.92 -8.34 -11.48
N SER A 94 -2.54 -9.60 -11.33
CA SER A 94 -3.43 -10.67 -10.86
C SER A 94 -3.77 -10.61 -9.37
N LYS A 95 -2.89 -10.00 -8.57
CA LYS A 95 -3.04 -9.81 -7.12
C LYS A 95 -2.35 -8.55 -6.60
N LEU A 96 -2.74 -8.14 -5.41
CA LEU A 96 -2.12 -7.13 -4.57
C LEU A 96 -1.25 -7.77 -3.50
N TRP A 97 -0.19 -7.07 -3.12
CA TRP A 97 0.55 -7.28 -1.88
C TRP A 97 0.49 -6.04 -1.00
N VAL A 98 0.50 -6.26 0.31
CA VAL A 98 0.81 -5.23 1.31
C VAL A 98 2.03 -5.67 2.09
N LEU A 99 3.04 -4.80 2.11
CA LEU A 99 4.22 -4.91 2.96
C LEU A 99 4.05 -3.96 4.15
N ALA A 100 4.59 -4.27 5.31
CA ALA A 100 4.60 -3.32 6.43
C ALA A 100 5.76 -3.57 7.38
N THR A 101 6.19 -2.52 8.08
CA THR A 101 7.10 -2.58 9.22
C THR A 101 6.48 -3.41 10.36
N ASP A 102 7.25 -4.35 10.92
CA ASP A 102 6.90 -5.05 12.17
C ASP A 102 7.36 -4.23 13.39
N LEU A 103 6.48 -3.33 13.84
CA LEU A 103 6.72 -2.47 15.00
C LEU A 103 5.43 -2.06 15.71
N ASP A 104 5.36 -2.40 16.99
CA ASP A 104 4.45 -1.82 17.96
C ASP A 104 5.24 -0.94 18.93
N ILE A 105 5.36 0.35 18.61
CA ILE A 105 6.11 1.31 19.42
C ILE A 105 5.51 1.47 20.83
N GLY A 106 4.21 1.17 21.03
CA GLY A 106 3.56 1.24 22.34
C GLY A 106 3.99 0.13 23.30
N LYS A 107 4.58 -0.95 22.80
CA LYS A 107 5.14 -2.06 23.59
C LYS A 107 6.66 -2.01 23.75
N THR A 108 7.30 -0.97 23.22
CA THR A 108 8.75 -0.77 23.30
C THR A 108 9.07 0.72 23.45
N ASN A 109 10.30 1.12 23.18
CA ASN A 109 10.69 2.52 23.06
C ASN A 109 11.57 2.73 21.83
N TRP A 110 11.70 3.97 21.39
CA TRP A 110 12.45 4.29 20.17
C TRP A 110 13.89 3.81 20.19
N ASN A 111 14.58 3.88 21.33
CA ASN A 111 15.97 3.40 21.41
C ASN A 111 16.03 1.87 21.22
N ALA A 112 15.23 1.12 21.97
CA ALA A 112 15.18 -0.33 21.86
C ALA A 112 14.70 -0.80 20.48
N ALA A 113 13.73 -0.13 19.87
CA ALA A 113 13.23 -0.44 18.54
C ALA A 113 14.26 -0.16 17.44
N GLN A 114 15.09 0.88 17.61
CA GLN A 114 16.15 1.20 16.66
C GLN A 114 17.39 0.31 16.83
N THR A 115 17.66 -0.16 18.05
CA THR A 115 18.81 -1.02 18.35
C THR A 115 18.48 -2.49 18.10
N ASN A 116 17.40 -3.03 18.69
CA ASN A 116 17.04 -4.46 18.68
C ASN A 116 15.62 -4.70 18.11
N GLY A 117 15.22 -3.91 17.11
CA GLY A 117 13.92 -4.02 16.47
C GLY A 117 13.76 -5.29 15.63
N SER A 118 12.55 -5.48 15.11
CA SER A 118 12.27 -6.56 14.17
C SER A 118 13.10 -6.39 12.90
N ARG A 119 13.71 -7.48 12.44
CA ARG A 119 14.45 -7.55 11.17
C ARG A 119 13.59 -8.11 10.04
N SER A 120 12.28 -8.04 10.22
CA SER A 120 11.30 -8.65 9.36
C SER A 120 10.27 -7.65 8.89
N ILE A 121 9.66 -7.94 7.75
CA ILE A 121 8.46 -7.25 7.26
C ILE A 121 7.26 -8.16 7.35
N PHE A 122 6.09 -7.57 7.54
CA PHE A 122 4.84 -8.25 7.26
C PHE A 122 4.57 -8.29 5.77
N VAL A 123 3.95 -9.38 5.30
CA VAL A 123 3.43 -9.53 3.95
C VAL A 123 2.01 -10.10 3.99
N TRP A 124 1.08 -9.42 3.33
CA TRP A 124 -0.25 -9.91 3.00
C TRP A 124 -0.46 -9.91 1.49
N GLU A 125 -1.32 -10.78 1.00
CA GLU A 125 -1.73 -10.79 -0.41
C GLU A 125 -3.25 -10.90 -0.58
N SER A 126 -3.76 -10.37 -1.69
CA SER A 126 -5.17 -10.46 -2.05
C SER A 126 -5.37 -10.42 -3.55
N ALA A 127 -6.22 -11.27 -4.10
CA ALA A 127 -6.58 -11.25 -5.53
C ALA A 127 -7.63 -10.19 -5.87
N ASP A 128 -8.41 -9.73 -4.87
CA ASP A 128 -9.58 -8.88 -5.07
C ASP A 128 -9.56 -7.59 -4.23
N GLY A 129 -8.50 -7.38 -3.43
CA GLY A 129 -8.35 -6.26 -2.50
C GLY A 129 -9.25 -6.34 -1.26
N VAL A 130 -10.11 -7.36 -1.19
CA VAL A 130 -11.14 -7.55 -0.16
C VAL A 130 -10.75 -8.67 0.78
N ASN A 131 -10.44 -9.83 0.23
CA ASN A 131 -10.09 -11.04 0.95
C ASN A 131 -8.58 -11.14 1.00
N TRP A 132 -8.02 -10.90 2.17
CA TRP A 132 -6.58 -10.91 2.40
C TRP A 132 -6.13 -12.20 3.05
N SER A 133 -4.91 -12.63 2.73
CA SER A 133 -4.24 -13.74 3.40
C SER A 133 -4.06 -13.49 4.90
N GLN A 134 -3.66 -14.51 5.64
CA GLN A 134 -3.08 -14.30 6.97
C GLN A 134 -1.73 -13.58 6.86
N ASP A 135 -1.29 -12.95 7.95
CA ASP A 135 0.01 -12.26 8.00
C ASP A 135 1.17 -13.25 7.89
N ARG A 136 2.11 -12.96 6.99
CA ARG A 136 3.42 -13.62 6.94
C ARG A 136 4.46 -12.64 7.45
N LEU A 137 5.40 -13.14 8.25
CA LEU A 137 6.53 -12.35 8.74
C LEU A 137 7.79 -12.89 8.05
N VAL A 138 8.49 -12.04 7.32
CA VAL A 138 9.65 -12.41 6.51
C VAL A 138 10.89 -11.67 7.00
N GLU A 139 11.87 -12.40 7.53
CA GLU A 139 13.14 -11.83 7.98
C GLU A 139 14.04 -11.52 6.79
N LEU A 140 14.50 -10.26 6.67
CA LEU A 140 15.29 -9.78 5.53
C LEU A 140 16.74 -9.46 5.90
N MET A 141 17.01 -9.12 7.15
CA MET A 141 18.32 -8.65 7.60
C MET A 141 18.95 -9.55 8.65
N PRO A 142 20.29 -9.69 8.66
CA PRO A 142 21.01 -10.54 9.62
C PRO A 142 20.98 -9.96 11.04
N PRO A 143 21.36 -10.73 12.08
CA PRO A 143 21.38 -10.27 13.47
C PRO A 143 22.18 -9.00 13.75
N THR A 144 23.10 -8.59 12.88
CA THR A 144 23.86 -7.33 12.99
C THR A 144 23.08 -6.10 12.50
N ALA A 145 21.84 -6.25 12.05
CA ALA A 145 20.97 -5.14 11.73
C ALA A 145 20.10 -4.75 12.93
N GLY A 146 19.86 -3.46 13.09
CA GLY A 146 19.01 -2.95 14.16
C GLY A 146 17.52 -3.17 13.93
N TYR A 147 17.07 -3.11 12.67
CA TYR A 147 15.67 -3.29 12.28
C TYR A 147 15.50 -3.39 10.75
N VAL A 148 14.26 -3.59 10.28
CA VAL A 148 13.83 -3.45 8.89
C VAL A 148 12.54 -2.62 8.85
N TRP A 149 12.62 -1.35 8.42
CA TRP A 149 11.50 -0.39 8.51
C TRP A 149 11.16 0.26 7.18
N ALA A 150 9.89 0.64 7.05
CA ALA A 150 9.29 1.34 5.91
C ALA A 150 9.58 0.65 4.57
N PRO A 151 9.09 -0.59 4.38
CA PRO A 151 9.35 -1.29 3.14
C PRO A 151 8.63 -0.62 1.97
N SER A 152 9.29 -0.52 0.83
CA SER A 152 8.67 -0.18 -0.46
C SER A 152 9.15 -1.13 -1.54
N ALA A 153 8.48 -1.19 -2.69
CA ALA A 153 8.85 -2.11 -3.75
C ALA A 153 8.47 -1.61 -5.15
N ILE A 154 9.29 -1.95 -6.13
CA ILE A 154 9.03 -1.66 -7.54
C ILE A 154 9.55 -2.81 -8.42
N TRP A 155 8.93 -3.00 -9.58
CA TRP A 155 9.42 -3.95 -10.57
C TRP A 155 10.74 -3.46 -11.19
N ASP A 156 11.78 -4.29 -11.06
CA ASP A 156 13.08 -4.12 -11.70
C ASP A 156 13.08 -4.89 -13.03
N VAL A 157 12.97 -4.14 -14.12
CA VAL A 157 12.88 -4.69 -15.48
C VAL A 157 14.13 -5.48 -15.88
N ASP A 158 15.31 -5.10 -15.37
CA ASP A 158 16.58 -5.74 -15.72
C ASP A 158 16.77 -7.08 -15.01
N ARG A 159 16.02 -7.30 -13.92
CA ARG A 159 16.10 -8.49 -13.07
C ARG A 159 14.89 -9.40 -13.18
N ASP A 160 13.84 -8.99 -13.89
CA ASP A 160 12.56 -9.72 -13.98
C ASP A 160 12.02 -10.08 -12.58
N ALA A 161 12.15 -9.14 -11.64
CA ALA A 161 11.84 -9.33 -10.22
C ALA A 161 11.46 -7.99 -9.56
N TYR A 162 10.83 -8.03 -8.39
CA TYR A 162 10.67 -6.86 -7.54
C TYR A 162 11.97 -6.53 -6.83
N ALA A 163 12.41 -5.29 -6.91
CA ALA A 163 13.33 -4.71 -5.94
C ALA A 163 12.50 -4.21 -4.75
N VAL A 164 12.79 -4.74 -3.56
CA VAL A 164 12.15 -4.36 -2.29
C VAL A 164 13.17 -3.59 -1.48
N PHE A 165 12.82 -2.39 -1.03
CA PHE A 165 13.69 -1.47 -0.30
C PHE A 165 13.20 -1.29 1.13
N TRP A 166 14.10 -0.96 2.05
CA TRP A 166 13.77 -0.60 3.44
C TRP A 166 14.92 0.20 4.06
N SER A 167 14.64 0.85 5.19
CA SER A 167 15.66 1.51 6.00
C SER A 167 16.15 0.63 7.14
N SER A 168 17.44 0.74 7.47
CA SER A 168 18.04 0.06 8.62
C SER A 168 19.31 0.77 9.09
N ARG A 169 19.67 0.56 10.35
CA ARG A 169 21.03 0.76 10.85
C ARG A 169 21.73 -0.58 11.04
N THR A 170 23.05 -0.58 10.94
CA THR A 170 23.85 -1.81 11.06
C THR A 170 24.97 -1.68 12.06
N TYR A 171 25.34 -2.80 12.65
CA TYR A 171 26.47 -2.97 13.55
C TYR A 171 27.58 -3.74 12.85
N GLN A 172 28.78 -3.71 13.43
CA GLN A 172 29.92 -4.46 12.89
C GLN A 172 29.62 -5.95 12.85
N ALA A 173 30.27 -6.68 11.93
CA ALA A 173 30.05 -8.12 11.76
C ALA A 173 30.29 -8.95 13.04
N ASN A 174 31.18 -8.46 13.91
CA ASN A 174 31.50 -9.07 15.21
C ASN A 174 30.69 -8.49 16.39
N ASP A 175 29.68 -7.65 16.12
CA ASP A 175 28.81 -7.04 17.12
C ASP A 175 27.32 -7.39 16.89
N PRO A 176 26.94 -8.68 16.94
CA PRO A 176 25.52 -9.08 16.85
C PRO A 176 24.72 -8.73 18.12
N ALA A 177 25.39 -8.31 19.19
CA ALA A 177 24.77 -7.89 20.45
C ALA A 177 24.54 -6.37 20.53
N HIS A 178 24.95 -5.62 19.50
CA HIS A 178 24.72 -4.19 19.32
C HIS A 178 25.27 -3.32 20.46
N LEU A 179 26.45 -3.68 20.97
CA LEU A 179 27.12 -2.97 22.06
C LEU A 179 28.02 -1.83 21.57
N GLY A 180 28.44 -1.91 20.31
CA GLY A 180 29.25 -0.91 19.63
C GLY A 180 28.42 0.16 18.91
N PRO A 181 29.10 1.09 18.22
CA PRO A 181 28.43 2.12 17.45
C PRO A 181 27.72 1.53 16.22
N SER A 182 26.49 1.99 15.96
CA SER A 182 25.78 1.70 14.72
C SER A 182 26.21 2.61 13.58
N GLN A 183 26.00 2.17 12.33
CA GLN A 183 26.11 2.97 11.12
C GLN A 183 24.72 3.15 10.48
N GLY A 184 24.52 4.26 9.77
CA GLY A 184 23.26 4.59 9.11
C GLY A 184 22.34 5.52 9.93
N PRO A 185 21.03 5.57 9.64
CA PRO A 185 20.29 4.64 8.78
C PRO A 185 20.62 4.77 7.29
N PHE A 186 20.58 3.64 6.57
CA PHE A 186 20.73 3.56 5.12
C PHE A 186 19.53 2.85 4.50
N ILE A 187 19.36 3.03 3.19
CA ILE A 187 18.44 2.22 2.39
C ILE A 187 19.15 0.94 1.94
N PHE A 188 18.50 -0.18 2.21
CA PHE A 188 18.87 -1.52 1.76
C PHE A 188 17.83 -2.03 0.77
N TYR A 189 18.20 -3.06 0.01
CA TYR A 189 17.28 -3.74 -0.89
C TYR A 189 17.57 -5.23 -1.00
N SER A 190 16.55 -5.98 -1.42
CA SER A 190 16.62 -7.37 -1.90
C SER A 190 15.70 -7.54 -3.11
N HIS A 191 16.01 -8.51 -3.96
CA HIS A 191 15.11 -8.91 -5.05
C HIS A 191 14.24 -10.11 -4.66
N THR A 192 13.00 -10.13 -5.15
CA THR A 192 12.06 -11.26 -5.00
C THR A 192 11.09 -11.31 -6.19
N SER A 193 10.59 -12.49 -6.54
CA SER A 193 9.49 -12.64 -7.51
C SER A 193 8.14 -12.90 -6.85
N ASP A 194 8.13 -13.29 -5.57
CA ASP A 194 6.97 -13.89 -4.90
C ASP A 194 6.70 -13.37 -3.47
N PHE A 195 7.58 -12.51 -2.95
CA PHE A 195 7.55 -12.06 -1.55
C PHE A 195 7.59 -13.21 -0.54
N VAL A 196 8.20 -14.33 -0.91
CA VAL A 196 8.51 -15.47 -0.03
C VAL A 196 10.02 -15.65 0.04
N THR A 197 10.67 -15.69 -1.12
CA THR A 197 12.11 -15.90 -1.23
C THR A 197 12.77 -14.60 -1.67
N PHE A 198 13.81 -14.21 -0.95
CA PHE A 198 14.53 -12.97 -1.20
C PHE A 198 16.01 -13.28 -1.46
N THR A 199 16.63 -12.51 -2.33
CA THR A 199 18.10 -12.49 -2.43
C THR A 199 18.72 -11.95 -1.15
N THR A 200 20.00 -12.21 -0.95
CA THR A 200 20.77 -11.57 0.13
C THR A 200 20.66 -10.04 0.03
N PRO A 201 20.39 -9.35 1.15
CA PRO A 201 20.24 -7.91 1.14
C PRO A 201 21.55 -7.20 0.81
N ALA A 202 21.44 -6.09 0.09
CA ALA A 202 22.54 -5.19 -0.21
C ALA A 202 22.17 -3.75 0.14
N ARG A 203 23.16 -2.92 0.42
CA ARG A 203 22.95 -1.48 0.59
C ARG A 203 22.73 -0.84 -0.78
N TRP A 204 21.72 0.00 -0.90
CA TRP A 204 21.40 0.66 -2.17
C TRP A 204 22.29 1.87 -2.43
N GLU A 205 22.42 2.75 -1.44
CA GLU A 205 23.24 3.96 -1.57
C GLU A 205 24.74 3.63 -1.43
N PRO A 206 25.60 4.12 -2.34
CA PRO A 206 27.05 3.93 -2.21
C PRO A 206 27.68 4.82 -1.13
N ASP A 207 27.13 6.01 -0.87
CA ASP A 207 27.61 6.93 0.16
C ASP A 207 27.23 6.46 1.57
N VAL A 208 28.20 6.42 2.48
CA VAL A 208 28.03 6.02 3.89
C VAL A 208 27.88 7.22 4.84
N THR A 209 28.06 8.44 4.34
CA THR A 209 28.06 9.66 5.15
C THR A 209 26.67 10.27 5.29
N THR A 210 25.81 10.05 4.30
CA THR A 210 24.44 10.54 4.33
C THR A 210 23.46 9.47 4.81
N THR A 211 22.51 9.87 5.65
CA THR A 211 21.57 8.96 6.30
C THR A 211 20.14 9.19 5.85
N TYR A 212 19.48 8.11 5.43
CA TYR A 212 18.18 8.15 4.76
C TYR A 212 17.20 7.11 5.30
N ILE A 213 15.91 7.45 5.26
CA ILE A 213 14.78 6.56 5.53
C ILE A 213 13.66 6.81 4.51
N ASP A 214 12.60 5.99 4.58
CA ASP A 214 11.32 6.20 3.89
C ASP A 214 11.43 6.45 2.38
N GLN A 215 12.03 5.49 1.68
CA GLN A 215 12.23 5.59 0.24
C GLN A 215 10.94 5.25 -0.51
N GLU A 216 10.53 6.15 -1.42
CA GLU A 216 9.41 5.98 -2.37
C GLU A 216 9.88 6.24 -3.81
N ILE A 217 9.47 5.44 -4.81
CA ILE A 217 9.91 5.59 -6.22
C ILE A 217 8.71 5.63 -7.16
N GLN A 218 8.78 6.47 -8.18
CA GLN A 218 7.88 6.41 -9.34
C GLN A 218 8.69 6.16 -10.62
N TYR A 219 8.23 5.18 -11.40
CA TYR A 219 8.74 4.94 -12.75
C TYR A 219 8.03 5.86 -13.75
N LEU A 220 8.81 6.59 -14.55
CA LEU A 220 8.28 7.57 -15.51
C LEU A 220 8.35 7.08 -16.97
N GLY A 221 8.90 5.89 -17.20
CA GLY A 221 9.09 5.30 -18.54
C GLY A 221 10.55 5.25 -18.97
N GLY A 222 10.89 4.29 -19.83
CA GLY A 222 12.26 4.08 -20.31
C GLY A 222 13.22 3.73 -19.17
N GLU A 223 14.25 4.53 -19.00
CA GLU A 223 15.22 4.43 -17.90
C GLU A 223 14.99 5.51 -16.83
N THR A 224 13.88 6.25 -16.92
CA THR A 224 13.61 7.39 -16.06
C THR A 224 12.81 7.01 -14.83
N TYR A 225 13.37 7.36 -13.67
CA TYR A 225 12.75 7.21 -12.37
C TYR A 225 12.90 8.49 -11.56
N ILE A 226 11.96 8.72 -10.66
CA ILE A 226 12.12 9.67 -9.56
C ILE A 226 11.98 8.94 -8.23
N ARG A 227 12.66 9.44 -7.21
CA ARG A 227 12.52 8.96 -5.84
C ARG A 227 12.31 10.11 -4.88
N TYR A 228 11.48 9.86 -3.88
CA TYR A 228 11.37 10.66 -2.68
C TYR A 228 12.03 9.89 -1.54
N ILE A 229 12.80 10.59 -0.72
CA ILE A 229 13.52 9.96 0.39
C ILE A 229 13.65 10.96 1.53
N SER A 230 13.52 10.49 2.77
CA SER A 230 13.65 11.35 3.95
C SER A 230 15.13 11.48 4.33
N ASP A 231 15.68 12.68 4.15
CA ASP A 231 17.00 13.05 4.64
C ASP A 231 16.93 13.26 6.17
N THR A 232 17.54 12.35 6.91
CA THR A 232 17.44 12.34 8.38
C THR A 232 18.33 13.39 9.05
N ALA A 233 19.33 13.95 8.35
CA ALA A 233 20.16 15.03 8.89
C ALA A 233 19.40 16.37 8.84
N ASN A 234 18.60 16.57 7.79
CA ASN A 234 17.83 17.79 7.59
C ASN A 234 16.37 17.68 8.02
N LEU A 235 15.88 16.46 8.27
CA LEU A 235 14.49 16.14 8.56
C LEU A 235 13.56 16.65 7.44
N ARG A 236 13.94 16.41 6.18
CA ARG A 236 13.19 16.86 4.99
C ARG A 236 13.10 15.73 3.98
N ILE A 237 12.00 15.69 3.24
CA ILE A 237 11.90 14.88 2.04
C ILE A 237 12.65 15.58 0.90
N VAL A 238 13.47 14.82 0.19
CA VAL A 238 14.19 15.27 -1.01
C VAL A 238 13.77 14.44 -2.21
N LEU A 239 13.81 15.08 -3.38
CA LEU A 239 13.51 14.48 -4.69
C LEU A 239 14.81 14.29 -5.45
N ASP A 240 15.06 13.06 -5.88
CA ASP A 240 16.13 12.73 -6.82
C ASP A 240 15.54 12.15 -8.12
N ARG A 241 16.28 12.28 -9.21
CA ARG A 241 15.95 11.73 -10.53
C ARG A 241 17.09 10.86 -11.05
N SER A 242 16.74 9.72 -11.63
CA SER A 242 17.63 8.92 -12.47
C SER A 242 17.07 8.88 -13.89
N ASP A 243 17.94 9.05 -14.87
CA ASP A 243 17.66 8.82 -16.30
C ASP A 243 18.53 7.68 -16.86
N THR A 244 19.08 6.85 -15.97
CA THR A 244 20.00 5.75 -16.29
C THR A 244 19.59 4.44 -15.60
N GLY A 245 18.31 4.34 -15.23
CA GLY A 245 17.72 3.15 -14.60
C GLY A 245 17.61 3.23 -13.08
N LEU A 246 16.89 2.25 -12.51
CA LEU A 246 16.60 2.14 -11.07
C LEU A 246 17.87 2.07 -10.21
N PHE A 247 18.87 1.29 -10.65
CA PHE A 247 20.18 1.16 -10.01
C PHE A 247 21.27 2.01 -10.72
N GLY A 248 20.85 3.01 -11.49
CA GLY A 248 21.73 3.96 -12.18
C GLY A 248 22.18 5.13 -11.30
N GLN A 249 22.57 6.23 -11.94
CA GLN A 249 22.94 7.47 -11.27
C GLN A 249 21.72 8.29 -10.86
N TRP A 250 21.63 8.62 -9.57
CA TRP A 250 20.60 9.47 -8.99
C TRP A 250 21.14 10.88 -8.74
N ASN A 251 20.45 11.90 -9.26
CA ASN A 251 20.80 13.30 -9.11
C ASN A 251 19.73 14.04 -8.29
N ARG A 252 20.16 14.84 -7.31
CA ARG A 252 19.27 15.69 -6.50
C ARG A 252 18.59 16.74 -7.37
N VAL A 253 17.27 16.76 -7.35
CA VAL A 253 16.46 17.82 -7.95
C VAL A 253 16.20 18.93 -6.93
N GLY A 254 15.85 18.58 -5.70
CA GLY A 254 15.59 19.55 -4.63
C GLY A 254 14.66 19.00 -3.55
N ARG A 255 13.92 19.90 -2.91
CA ARG A 255 12.88 19.57 -1.92
C ARG A 255 11.52 19.85 -2.53
N PRO A 256 10.64 18.85 -2.71
CA PRO A 256 9.27 19.07 -3.19
C PRO A 256 8.54 20.10 -2.32
N VAL A 257 8.69 19.95 -1.01
CA VAL A 257 8.17 20.85 0.02
C VAL A 257 9.25 21.06 1.07
N ASP A 258 9.50 22.30 1.48
CA ASP A 258 10.54 22.62 2.48
C ASP A 258 9.98 22.63 3.91
N LYS A 259 9.45 21.49 4.37
CA LYS A 259 8.86 21.31 5.71
C LYS A 259 9.41 20.05 6.39
N THR A 260 9.42 20.05 7.73
CA THR A 260 9.77 18.85 8.50
C THR A 260 8.75 17.75 8.29
N ARG A 261 9.04 16.81 7.39
CA ARG A 261 8.14 15.74 6.95
C ARG A 261 8.95 14.48 6.69
N GLU A 262 8.25 13.35 6.70
CA GLU A 262 8.80 12.03 6.38
C GLU A 262 7.80 11.20 5.56
N GLY A 263 8.12 9.93 5.26
CA GLY A 263 7.15 8.96 4.76
C GLY A 263 6.45 9.29 3.45
N ALA A 264 7.18 9.61 2.39
CA ALA A 264 6.58 9.95 1.10
C ALA A 264 5.67 8.83 0.56
N ALA A 265 4.48 9.18 0.07
CA ALA A 265 3.66 8.29 -0.78
C ALA A 265 3.35 9.01 -2.10
N ALA A 266 3.59 8.37 -3.24
CA ALA A 266 3.37 9.01 -4.54
C ALA A 266 2.51 8.15 -5.47
N TYR A 267 1.71 8.81 -6.31
CA TYR A 267 0.89 8.13 -7.31
C TYR A 267 0.52 9.06 -8.46
N ARG A 268 0.38 8.47 -9.64
CA ARG A 268 -0.03 9.17 -10.86
C ARG A 268 -1.53 9.46 -10.83
N ASP A 269 -1.94 10.58 -11.40
CA ASP A 269 -3.36 10.90 -11.63
C ASP A 269 -3.92 10.06 -12.81
N ILE A 270 -5.13 9.54 -12.66
CA ILE A 270 -5.85 8.72 -13.64
C ILE A 270 -6.40 9.54 -14.81
N LEU A 271 -6.89 10.75 -14.54
CA LEU A 271 -7.55 11.62 -15.52
C LEU A 271 -6.58 12.62 -16.17
N ASN A 272 -5.49 12.98 -15.49
CA ASN A 272 -4.38 13.78 -16.02
C ASN A 272 -3.05 13.03 -15.87
N PRO A 273 -2.65 12.18 -16.83
CA PRO A 273 -1.45 11.36 -16.70
C PRO A 273 -0.12 12.13 -16.58
N ASN A 274 -0.09 13.45 -16.78
CA ASN A 274 1.12 14.24 -16.49
C ASN A 274 1.24 14.57 -15.00
N ARG A 275 0.14 14.53 -14.26
CA ARG A 275 0.10 14.88 -12.84
C ARG A 275 0.45 13.69 -11.96
N TYR A 276 1.28 13.98 -10.96
CA TYR A 276 1.63 13.06 -9.88
C TYR A 276 1.35 13.74 -8.54
N TYR A 277 0.72 13.00 -7.66
CA TYR A 277 0.49 13.38 -6.28
C TYR A 277 1.65 12.89 -5.41
N LEU A 278 1.96 13.67 -4.38
CA LEU A 278 2.90 13.36 -3.32
C LEU A 278 2.22 13.64 -1.99
N TRP A 279 2.22 12.66 -1.09
CA TRP A 279 1.85 12.85 0.30
C TRP A 279 3.09 12.87 1.17
N GLU A 280 3.18 13.84 2.08
CA GLU A 280 4.27 13.94 3.04
C GLU A 280 3.73 13.90 4.49
N ASP A 281 4.27 13.02 5.33
CA ASP A 281 3.75 12.76 6.67
C ASP A 281 4.25 13.81 7.67
N ASN A 282 3.33 14.59 8.24
CA ASN A 282 3.59 15.50 9.35
C ASN A 282 3.66 14.73 10.68
N TYR A 283 4.71 13.95 10.89
CA TYR A 283 4.89 13.14 12.09
C TYR A 283 5.09 13.96 13.39
N THR A 284 5.48 15.23 13.26
CA THR A 284 5.69 16.16 14.38
C THR A 284 4.45 16.99 14.73
N GLY A 285 3.34 16.83 14.00
CA GLY A 285 2.19 17.74 14.06
C GLY A 285 1.31 17.67 15.31
N GLY A 286 1.56 16.72 16.22
CA GLY A 286 0.67 16.51 17.37
C GLY A 286 -0.76 16.19 16.93
N ALA A 287 -1.73 17.04 17.28
CA ALA A 287 -3.12 16.91 16.85
C ALA A 287 -3.31 17.10 15.33
N ASP A 288 -2.40 17.82 14.68
CA ASP A 288 -2.39 18.05 13.23
C ASP A 288 -1.46 17.05 12.49
N ALA A 289 -1.06 15.96 13.16
CA ALA A 289 -0.23 14.95 12.55
C ALA A 289 -0.96 14.17 11.44
N GLY A 290 -0.19 13.75 10.44
CA GLY A 290 -0.66 12.99 9.29
C GLY A 290 -0.29 13.61 7.96
N TYR A 291 -0.74 12.95 6.91
CA TYR A 291 -0.39 13.29 5.55
C TYR A 291 -0.94 14.64 5.09
N GLU A 292 -0.08 15.41 4.45
CA GLU A 292 -0.43 16.56 3.60
C GLU A 292 -0.25 16.16 2.12
N CYS A 293 -1.15 16.60 1.25
CA CYS A 293 -1.10 16.30 -0.19
C CYS A 293 -0.57 17.48 -1.00
N TYR A 294 0.31 17.17 -1.94
CA TYR A 294 0.88 18.06 -2.94
C TYR A 294 0.84 17.38 -4.31
N TYR A 295 1.05 18.14 -5.39
CA TYR A 295 1.17 17.59 -6.73
C TYR A 295 2.17 18.36 -7.60
N THR A 296 2.60 17.69 -8.66
CA THR A 296 3.44 18.22 -9.73
C THR A 296 2.97 17.68 -11.08
N GLU A 297 3.32 18.37 -12.16
CA GLU A 297 3.15 17.86 -13.53
C GLU A 297 4.48 17.72 -14.28
N THR A 298 5.58 18.14 -13.64
CA THR A 298 6.89 18.32 -14.28
C THR A 298 8.04 17.78 -13.44
N PHE A 299 7.79 17.40 -12.18
CA PHE A 299 8.81 17.07 -11.19
C PHE A 299 9.80 18.21 -10.90
N THR A 300 9.44 19.45 -11.22
CA THR A 300 10.17 20.65 -10.78
C THR A 300 9.64 21.11 -9.43
N VAL A 301 10.55 21.54 -8.55
CA VAL A 301 10.21 22.03 -7.20
C VAL A 301 10.02 23.55 -7.18
N PRO A 302 9.18 24.11 -6.28
CA PRO A 302 8.35 23.44 -5.28
C PRO A 302 7.06 22.84 -5.86
N TYR A 303 6.47 21.87 -5.16
CA TYR A 303 5.18 21.26 -5.53
C TYR A 303 4.00 22.10 -5.03
N THR A 304 2.85 21.94 -5.69
CA THR A 304 1.63 22.70 -5.38
C THR A 304 0.77 21.93 -4.37
N PRO A 305 0.28 22.55 -3.28
CA PRO A 305 -0.67 21.89 -2.37
C PRO A 305 -1.94 21.44 -3.07
N CYS A 306 -2.49 20.30 -2.68
CA CYS A 306 -3.77 19.81 -3.21
C CYS A 306 -4.95 20.68 -2.72
N ASP A 307 -5.90 20.95 -3.62
CA ASP A 307 -7.19 21.58 -3.30
C ASP A 307 -8.32 20.75 -3.94
N PRO A 308 -9.22 20.13 -3.15
CA PRO A 308 -9.22 20.13 -1.68
C PRO A 308 -8.01 19.38 -1.09
N ALA A 309 -7.69 19.74 0.15
CA ALA A 309 -6.66 19.07 0.95
C ALA A 309 -7.00 17.58 1.16
N LEU A 310 -5.98 16.78 1.53
CA LEU A 310 -6.14 15.34 1.72
C LEU A 310 -7.18 15.03 2.81
N THR A 311 -8.12 14.14 2.48
CA THR A 311 -9.07 13.58 3.46
C THR A 311 -9.13 12.05 3.34
N PRO A 312 -9.36 11.34 4.46
CA PRO A 312 -9.51 11.85 5.82
C PRO A 312 -8.18 12.25 6.47
N LYS A 313 -8.22 13.14 7.46
CA LYS A 313 -7.03 13.47 8.28
C LYS A 313 -6.56 12.28 9.12
N GLY A 314 -5.30 12.34 9.55
CA GLY A 314 -4.69 11.39 10.49
C GLY A 314 -4.09 10.13 9.85
N MET A 315 -4.18 9.96 8.53
CA MET A 315 -3.41 8.95 7.82
C MET A 315 -1.91 9.24 8.01
N ARG A 316 -1.14 8.24 8.41
CA ARG A 316 0.33 8.28 8.53
C ARG A 316 0.97 7.50 7.41
N HIS A 317 2.31 7.47 7.37
CA HIS A 317 3.13 6.80 6.35
C HIS A 317 2.46 5.54 5.76
N GLY A 318 2.29 5.48 4.45
CA GLY A 318 1.61 4.43 3.70
C GLY A 318 1.94 4.45 2.20
N GLY A 319 1.06 3.89 1.37
CA GLY A 319 1.21 3.86 -0.09
C GLY A 319 -0.13 3.86 -0.83
N VAL A 320 -0.11 4.17 -2.14
CA VAL A 320 -1.32 4.30 -2.97
C VAL A 320 -1.15 3.58 -4.31
N VAL A 321 -2.14 2.78 -4.70
CA VAL A 321 -2.22 2.16 -6.03
C VAL A 321 -3.48 2.59 -6.78
N GLN A 322 -3.36 2.71 -8.10
CA GLN A 322 -4.52 2.78 -8.99
C GLN A 322 -5.13 1.39 -9.14
N ILE A 323 -6.45 1.27 -9.05
CA ILE A 323 -7.19 0.00 -9.12
C ILE A 323 -8.18 -0.01 -10.27
N GLU A 324 -8.43 -1.19 -10.83
CA GLU A 324 -9.40 -1.39 -11.92
C GLU A 324 -10.85 -1.38 -11.44
N SER A 325 -11.79 -1.22 -12.36
CA SER A 325 -13.23 -1.13 -12.08
C SER A 325 -13.79 -2.32 -11.29
N GLY A 326 -13.35 -3.54 -11.60
CA GLY A 326 -13.82 -4.74 -10.89
C GLY A 326 -13.48 -4.70 -9.39
N MET A 327 -12.24 -4.32 -9.06
CA MET A 327 -11.75 -4.19 -7.69
C MET A 327 -12.33 -2.94 -7.00
N TYR A 328 -12.39 -1.81 -7.70
CA TYR A 328 -13.03 -0.59 -7.20
C TYR A 328 -14.46 -0.86 -6.76
N GLU A 329 -15.23 -1.54 -7.60
CA GLU A 329 -16.58 -1.93 -7.25
C GLU A 329 -16.61 -3.00 -6.17
N ALA A 330 -15.63 -3.91 -6.07
CA ALA A 330 -15.59 -4.90 -4.98
C ALA A 330 -15.43 -4.25 -3.61
N LEU A 331 -14.48 -3.33 -3.50
CA LEU A 331 -14.21 -2.56 -2.29
C LEU A 331 -15.40 -1.68 -1.92
N ARG A 332 -16.00 -1.03 -2.91
CA ARG A 332 -17.22 -0.22 -2.74
C ARG A 332 -18.43 -1.07 -2.36
N ARG A 333 -18.56 -2.27 -2.91
CA ARG A 333 -19.62 -3.23 -2.57
C ARG A 333 -19.53 -3.71 -1.15
N ASN A 334 -18.36 -3.95 -0.58
CA ASN A 334 -18.29 -4.32 0.83
C ASN A 334 -18.92 -3.27 1.73
N PHE A 335 -18.72 -1.99 1.43
CA PHE A 335 -19.45 -0.92 2.12
C PHE A 335 -20.95 -1.04 1.91
N VAL A 336 -21.40 -1.18 0.66
CA VAL A 336 -22.82 -1.27 0.30
C VAL A 336 -23.48 -2.48 0.98
N GLN A 337 -22.80 -3.62 0.99
CA GLN A 337 -23.25 -4.84 1.61
C GLN A 337 -23.22 -4.74 3.12
N ALA A 338 -22.28 -4.02 3.73
CA ALA A 338 -22.31 -3.76 5.17
C ALA A 338 -23.59 -3.02 5.59
N LEU A 339 -24.23 -2.26 4.69
CA LEU A 339 -25.54 -1.65 4.96
C LEU A 339 -26.65 -2.68 5.19
N SER A 340 -26.49 -3.95 4.78
CA SER A 340 -27.44 -4.99 5.15
C SER A 340 -27.41 -5.37 6.62
N ASN A 341 -26.37 -4.97 7.37
CA ASN A 341 -26.24 -5.25 8.79
C ASN A 341 -26.88 -4.11 9.61
N PRO A 342 -28.00 -4.36 10.32
CA PRO A 342 -28.67 -3.34 11.13
C PRO A 342 -27.79 -2.74 12.23
N LEU A 343 -26.85 -3.51 12.79
CA LEU A 343 -25.89 -3.02 13.78
C LEU A 343 -24.90 -2.02 13.16
N TYR A 344 -24.51 -2.24 11.90
CA TYR A 344 -23.67 -1.31 11.18
C TYR A 344 -24.43 -0.01 10.85
N LEU A 345 -25.71 -0.11 10.47
CA LEU A 345 -26.55 1.07 10.26
C LEU A 345 -26.72 1.88 11.56
N ASN A 346 -26.94 1.20 12.68
CA ASN A 346 -27.00 1.84 14.01
C ASN A 346 -25.68 2.54 14.35
N HIS A 347 -24.54 1.89 14.09
CA HIS A 347 -23.22 2.49 14.26
C HIS A 347 -23.04 3.76 13.42
N LEU A 348 -23.40 3.73 12.14
CA LEU A 348 -23.32 4.90 11.25
C LEU A 348 -24.21 6.06 11.77
N ALA A 349 -25.42 5.74 12.26
CA ALA A 349 -26.31 6.73 12.84
C ALA A 349 -25.75 7.32 14.14
N ALA A 350 -25.18 6.50 15.02
CA ALA A 350 -24.56 6.95 16.28
C ALA A 350 -23.38 7.90 16.04
N GLN A 351 -22.67 7.70 14.92
CA GLN A 351 -21.58 8.57 14.46
C GLN A 351 -22.07 9.77 13.63
N LYS A 352 -23.39 9.99 13.53
CA LYS A 352 -24.02 11.11 12.80
C LYS A 352 -23.71 11.17 11.31
N TRP A 353 -23.28 10.07 10.68
CA TRP A 353 -23.03 10.05 9.23
C TRP A 353 -24.28 10.40 8.42
N PHE A 354 -25.45 9.99 8.91
CA PHE A 354 -26.74 10.25 8.27
C PHE A 354 -27.22 11.70 8.32
N ASP A 355 -26.56 12.55 9.12
CA ASP A 355 -26.84 13.99 9.16
C ASP A 355 -26.10 14.74 8.03
N SER A 356 -25.08 14.13 7.40
CA SER A 356 -24.34 14.72 6.28
C SER A 356 -25.14 14.65 4.98
N PRO A 357 -25.46 15.80 4.35
CA PRO A 357 -26.12 15.83 3.04
C PRO A 357 -25.31 15.11 1.96
N GLU A 358 -23.98 15.19 2.01
CA GLU A 358 -23.06 14.54 1.07
C GLU A 358 -23.14 13.02 1.20
N PHE A 359 -23.16 12.51 2.43
CA PHE A 359 -23.27 11.09 2.68
C PHE A 359 -24.65 10.56 2.27
N VAL A 360 -25.74 11.29 2.54
CA VAL A 360 -27.08 10.92 2.08
C VAL A 360 -27.16 10.93 0.55
N ALA A 361 -26.55 11.92 -0.12
CA ALA A 361 -26.44 11.94 -1.58
C ALA A 361 -25.62 10.75 -2.11
N TYR A 362 -24.57 10.33 -1.40
CA TYR A 362 -23.81 9.13 -1.74
C TYR A 362 -24.65 7.86 -1.59
N LEU A 363 -25.42 7.70 -0.51
CA LEU A 363 -26.36 6.57 -0.35
C LEU A 363 -27.41 6.55 -1.45
N LYS A 364 -27.90 7.72 -1.88
CA LYS A 364 -28.79 7.85 -3.04
C LYS A 364 -28.11 7.40 -4.31
N TYR A 365 -26.85 7.80 -4.53
CA TYR A 365 -26.05 7.36 -5.65
C TYR A 365 -25.90 5.83 -5.67
N LEU A 366 -25.69 5.18 -4.51
CA LEU A 366 -25.60 3.71 -4.38
C LEU A 366 -26.88 2.95 -4.77
N GLN A 367 -28.03 3.61 -4.92
CA GLN A 367 -29.26 2.97 -5.43
C GLN A 367 -29.10 2.37 -6.83
N TYR A 368 -28.05 2.76 -7.58
CA TYR A 368 -27.73 2.16 -8.87
C TYR A 368 -27.49 0.64 -8.81
N PHE A 369 -27.18 0.07 -7.63
CA PHE A 369 -27.12 -1.38 -7.41
C PHE A 369 -28.45 -2.11 -7.65
N LYS A 370 -29.57 -1.39 -7.76
CA LYS A 370 -30.88 -1.94 -8.17
C LYS A 370 -30.90 -2.38 -9.64
N ASP A 371 -30.03 -1.85 -10.48
CA ASP A 371 -29.93 -2.25 -11.88
C ASP A 371 -29.38 -3.69 -11.99
N PRO A 372 -30.03 -4.59 -12.77
CA PRO A 372 -29.57 -5.96 -13.00
C PRO A 372 -28.10 -6.10 -13.38
N LYS A 373 -27.53 -5.09 -14.05
CA LYS A 373 -26.10 -5.04 -14.40
C LYS A 373 -25.20 -5.10 -13.17
N TYR A 374 -25.62 -4.53 -12.05
CA TYR A 374 -24.82 -4.38 -10.84
C TYR A 374 -25.30 -5.26 -9.67
N ILE A 375 -26.58 -5.64 -9.62
CA ILE A 375 -27.13 -6.48 -8.54
C ILE A 375 -26.39 -7.81 -8.38
N LYS A 376 -25.93 -8.39 -9.51
CA LYS A 376 -25.20 -9.67 -9.55
C LYS A 376 -23.89 -9.67 -8.76
N TYR A 377 -23.41 -8.50 -8.36
CA TYR A 377 -22.19 -8.36 -7.58
C TYR A 377 -22.44 -8.27 -6.06
N LEU A 378 -23.70 -8.22 -5.62
CA LEU A 378 -24.07 -8.26 -4.20
C LEU A 378 -24.26 -9.72 -3.76
N SER A 379 -23.64 -10.11 -2.65
CA SER A 379 -23.87 -11.41 -1.99
C SER A 379 -25.21 -11.46 -1.28
N TYR A 380 -25.71 -10.33 -0.76
CA TYR A 380 -26.99 -10.21 -0.05
C TYR A 380 -27.91 -9.14 -0.67
N PRO A 381 -28.31 -9.27 -1.95
CA PRO A 381 -28.97 -8.19 -2.68
C PRO A 381 -30.27 -7.71 -2.02
N GLY A 382 -31.12 -8.61 -1.51
CA GLY A 382 -32.38 -8.23 -0.88
C GLY A 382 -32.21 -7.31 0.34
N PRO A 383 -31.54 -7.76 1.41
CA PRO A 383 -31.29 -6.95 2.60
C PRO A 383 -30.53 -5.65 2.31
N THR A 384 -29.52 -5.70 1.44
CA THR A 384 -28.73 -4.53 1.05
C THR A 384 -29.58 -3.48 0.34
N LEU A 385 -30.38 -3.88 -0.66
CA LEU A 385 -31.22 -2.94 -1.40
C LEU A 385 -32.37 -2.39 -0.54
N LYS A 386 -32.95 -3.21 0.35
CA LYS A 386 -33.94 -2.76 1.35
C LYS A 386 -33.34 -1.70 2.26
N ALA A 387 -32.14 -1.91 2.79
CA ALA A 387 -31.46 -0.94 3.63
C ALA A 387 -31.18 0.38 2.89
N LEU A 388 -30.66 0.32 1.65
CA LEU A 388 -30.43 1.51 0.84
C LEU A 388 -31.70 2.34 0.62
N GLU A 389 -32.83 1.68 0.40
CA GLU A 389 -34.14 2.32 0.24
C GLU A 389 -34.65 2.96 1.52
N LEU A 390 -34.59 2.23 2.64
CA LEU A 390 -34.96 2.76 3.95
C LEU A 390 -34.12 3.97 4.32
N LEU A 391 -32.81 3.96 4.04
CA LEU A 391 -31.90 5.08 4.30
C LEU A 391 -32.21 6.36 3.50
N GLN A 392 -33.05 6.30 2.46
CA GLN A 392 -33.54 7.52 1.80
C GLN A 392 -34.61 8.24 2.63
N GLN A 393 -35.22 7.55 3.58
CA GLN A 393 -36.25 8.10 4.45
C GLN A 393 -35.59 8.77 5.66
N ASP A 394 -35.88 10.05 5.87
CA ASP A 394 -35.33 10.82 6.99
C ASP A 394 -35.70 10.23 8.35
N GLN A 395 -36.94 9.76 8.47
CA GLN A 395 -37.42 9.13 9.69
C GLN A 395 -36.62 7.87 10.01
N PHE A 396 -36.37 7.00 9.03
CA PHE A 396 -35.61 5.77 9.25
C PHE A 396 -34.16 6.04 9.69
N ARG A 397 -33.50 7.06 9.12
CA ARG A 397 -32.14 7.46 9.54
C ARG A 397 -32.07 7.86 11.00
N LYS A 398 -33.16 8.40 11.55
CA LYS A 398 -33.31 8.72 12.99
C LYS A 398 -33.68 7.47 13.80
N ASP A 399 -34.63 6.68 13.31
CA ASP A 399 -35.16 5.52 14.02
C ASP A 399 -34.14 4.40 14.19
N ILE A 400 -33.15 4.27 13.29
CA ILE A 400 -32.15 3.20 13.37
C ILE A 400 -31.19 3.37 14.56
N LEU A 401 -31.19 4.52 15.25
CA LEU A 401 -30.54 4.70 16.55
C LEU A 401 -31.21 3.91 17.67
N ILE A 402 -32.51 3.63 17.52
CA ILE A 402 -33.35 3.00 18.54
C ILE A 402 -33.06 1.48 18.55
N PRO A 403 -32.64 0.88 19.68
CA PRO A 403 -32.32 -0.55 19.77
C PRO A 403 -33.45 -1.47 19.28
N GLU A 404 -34.70 -1.10 19.53
CA GLU A 404 -35.88 -1.83 19.08
C GLU A 404 -35.99 -1.89 17.55
N THR A 405 -35.63 -0.80 16.85
CA THR A 405 -35.59 -0.78 15.38
C THR A 405 -34.53 -1.73 14.85
N VAL A 406 -33.35 -1.75 15.48
CA VAL A 406 -32.23 -2.62 15.12
C VAL A 406 -32.62 -4.08 15.29
N ASN A 407 -33.16 -4.44 16.46
CA ASN A 407 -33.59 -5.81 16.77
C ASN A 407 -34.66 -6.29 15.79
N ARG A 408 -35.67 -5.45 15.49
CA ARG A 408 -36.69 -5.79 14.49
C ARG A 408 -36.09 -6.09 13.13
N MET A 409 -35.17 -5.25 12.64
CA MET A 409 -34.52 -5.48 11.34
C MET A 409 -33.66 -6.75 11.35
N TYR A 410 -33.02 -7.05 12.48
CA TYR A 410 -32.23 -8.25 12.67
C TYR A 410 -33.11 -9.51 12.61
N GLU A 411 -34.22 -9.51 13.35
CA GLU A 411 -35.22 -10.59 13.34
C GLU A 411 -35.88 -10.78 11.97
N GLU A 412 -36.27 -9.69 11.30
CA GLU A 412 -36.78 -9.74 9.93
C GLU A 412 -35.75 -10.32 8.94
N GLY A 413 -34.46 -10.04 9.16
CA GLY A 413 -33.37 -10.58 8.36
C GLY A 413 -33.20 -12.09 8.54
N LEU A 414 -33.26 -12.59 9.78
CA LEU A 414 -33.21 -14.01 10.09
C LEU A 414 -34.42 -14.77 9.54
N ALA A 415 -35.63 -14.23 9.74
CA ALA A 415 -36.85 -14.86 9.23
C ALA A 415 -36.85 -14.96 7.69
N ALA A 416 -36.24 -13.99 7.00
CA ALA A 416 -36.13 -14.00 5.54
C ALA A 416 -35.06 -14.98 5.00
N SER A 417 -34.02 -15.30 5.78
CA SER A 417 -32.99 -16.28 5.39
C SER A 417 -33.40 -17.73 5.65
N GLU A 418 -34.30 -17.96 6.61
CA GLU A 418 -34.86 -19.27 6.95
C GLU A 418 -36.08 -19.65 6.07
N ALA A 419 -36.63 -18.71 5.30
CA ALA A 419 -37.75 -18.96 4.41
C ALA A 419 -37.33 -19.80 3.18
N PRO A 420 -38.06 -20.89 2.83
CA PRO A 420 -37.75 -21.68 1.64
C PRO A 420 -37.82 -20.83 0.37
N PRO A 421 -36.98 -21.11 -0.65
CA PRO A 421 -36.98 -20.34 -1.89
C PRO A 421 -38.36 -20.38 -2.53
N ARG A 422 -38.89 -19.19 -2.88
CA ARG A 422 -40.16 -19.08 -3.60
C ARG A 422 -40.04 -19.86 -4.90
N GLN A 423 -40.90 -20.88 -5.05
CA GLN A 423 -41.09 -21.56 -6.33
C GLN A 423 -41.56 -20.52 -7.35
N VAL A 424 -40.78 -20.34 -8.42
CA VAL A 424 -41.14 -19.55 -9.59
C VAL A 424 -41.79 -20.48 -10.60
#